data_AF-A0A356WS21-F1
#
_entry.id   AF-A0A356WS21-F1
#
_cell.length_a   1.000
_cell.length_b   1.000
_cell.length_c   1.000
_cell.angle_alpha   90.00
_cell.angle_beta   90.00
_cell.angle_gamma   90.00
#
_symmetry.space_group_name_H-M   'P 1'
#
loop_
_entity.id
_entity.type
_entity.pdbx_description
1 polymer ?
#
loop_
_entity_poly.entity_id
_entity_poly.type
_entity_poly.pdbx_seq_one_letter_code
_entity_poly.pdbx_strand_id
1 'polypeptide(L)'
;MNGKMKAPRIVELLAPAKNKEIGKEAILHGADAVYIGISGFSARMAAGNSIEDIAELVEFAHQYNAKVYVALNTILYDHELLQVEKLIRELYRIHADAVIVQDMGILQLNLPPIPLHASTQTDNRTVEKVQFLENAGFTQVVLARELSRDQIAEISSQTSIALEVFVHGALCVSYSGQCYISQAITGRSANRGECAQICRLPFDLQDADERIIRKNAHLLSLKDFNQYDNLEELLDAGVSSLKIEGRLKDVTYVKNVVAAYRQRLDSIFRKRPEYVQASSGRSEINFTPNLSKSFNRGFTHYLFNGRQHDIGSFESPKSIGEFVGTVKTVGRNWLSLSTTLTINNGDGLCFMDKDGLNGFRVNRSEGGRIFPAVMPGLSAGTKVYRNYDHDFENWLTKKTAERKIAANIFIREIPTGFALQISDEDNHSYTFSVILEKQTAQKPQQENIRTQLSKTGTTLFSVKSIDIRFSKEWFIPSSLLGEWRK
;
A
#
# COMPACT_ATOMS: atom_id res chain seq x y z
N MET A 1 -4.40 13.88 -38.89
CA MET A 1 -4.60 14.31 -37.48
C MET A 1 -3.30 14.09 -36.75
N ASN A 2 -2.60 15.18 -36.40
CA ASN A 2 -1.31 15.13 -35.70
C ASN A 2 -1.54 14.61 -34.27
N GLY A 3 -1.33 13.30 -34.06
CA GLY A 3 -1.32 12.69 -32.74
C GLY A 3 -0.09 13.14 -31.96
N LYS A 4 -0.17 14.29 -31.29
CA LYS A 4 0.74 14.59 -30.18
C LYS A 4 0.57 13.45 -29.18
N MET A 5 1.60 12.60 -29.04
CA MET A 5 1.62 11.61 -27.97
C MET A 5 1.42 12.37 -26.65
N LYS A 6 0.30 12.12 -25.97
CA LYS A 6 0.07 12.67 -24.63
C LYS A 6 1.22 12.17 -23.74
N ALA A 7 1.75 13.04 -22.90
CA ALA A 7 2.72 12.62 -21.88
C ALA A 7 2.12 11.47 -21.07
N PRO A 8 2.92 10.46 -20.69
CA PRO A 8 2.42 9.35 -19.91
C PRO A 8 1.86 9.85 -18.58
N ARG A 9 0.73 9.29 -18.14
CA ARG A 9 0.14 9.60 -16.84
C ARG A 9 0.95 8.88 -15.76
N ILE A 10 1.38 9.66 -14.78
CA ILE A 10 2.02 9.14 -13.58
C ILE A 10 0.96 8.49 -12.68
N VAL A 11 1.21 7.25 -12.27
CA VAL A 11 0.33 6.44 -11.44
C VAL A 11 1.07 6.09 -10.14
N GLU A 12 0.41 6.39 -9.03
CA GLU A 12 0.94 6.20 -7.67
C GLU A 12 0.24 5.01 -6.98
N LEU A 13 1.03 4.07 -6.46
CA LEU A 13 0.57 3.11 -5.45
C LEU A 13 0.79 3.69 -4.05
N LEU A 14 -0.29 4.11 -3.38
CA LEU A 14 -0.25 4.71 -2.06
C LEU A 14 -0.53 3.68 -0.96
N ALA A 15 0.47 3.42 -0.11
CA ALA A 15 0.40 2.43 0.95
C ALA A 15 0.18 3.04 2.35
N PRO A 16 -0.51 2.34 3.27
CA PRO A 16 -0.64 2.79 4.65
C PRO A 16 0.64 2.56 5.44
N ALA A 17 0.97 3.50 6.32
CA ALA A 17 2.01 3.34 7.33
C ALA A 17 1.39 3.48 8.73
N LYS A 18 1.45 2.40 9.53
CA LYS A 18 1.09 2.47 10.95
C LYS A 18 2.14 3.26 11.74
N ASN A 19 3.41 3.05 11.39
CA ASN A 19 4.59 3.72 11.91
C ASN A 19 5.68 3.83 10.83
N LYS A 20 6.81 4.48 11.16
CA LYS A 20 7.92 4.70 10.22
C LYS A 20 8.51 3.39 9.69
N GLU A 21 8.65 2.35 10.51
CA GLU A 21 9.23 1.06 10.10
C GLU A 21 8.35 0.38 9.04
N ILE A 22 7.03 0.38 9.25
CA ILE A 22 6.07 -0.17 8.28
C ILE A 22 6.04 0.67 7.00
N GLY A 23 6.16 2.00 7.12
CA GLY A 23 6.30 2.90 5.96
C GLY A 23 7.53 2.58 5.12
N LYS A 24 8.69 2.37 5.76
CA LYS A 24 9.94 1.97 5.09
C LYS A 24 9.76 0.63 4.36
N GLU A 25 9.14 -0.36 5.00
CA GLU A 25 8.85 -1.66 4.37
C GLU A 25 7.88 -1.52 3.19
N ALA A 26 6.84 -0.68 3.29
CA ALA A 26 5.93 -0.43 2.17
C ALA A 26 6.67 0.08 0.92
N ILE A 27 7.57 1.04 1.11
CA ILE A 27 8.38 1.62 0.01
C ILE A 27 9.30 0.55 -0.58
N LEU A 28 9.96 -0.26 0.27
CA LEU A 28 10.80 -1.37 -0.20
C LEU A 28 9.99 -2.42 -1.00
N HIS A 29 8.71 -2.60 -0.70
CA HIS A 29 7.81 -3.52 -1.41
C HIS A 29 7.11 -2.89 -2.62
N GLY A 30 7.43 -1.64 -2.94
CA GLY A 30 7.05 -0.98 -4.20
C GLY A 30 5.98 0.09 -4.08
N ALA A 31 5.64 0.55 -2.87
CA ALA A 31 4.80 1.73 -2.72
C ALA A 31 5.48 2.96 -3.34
N ASP A 32 4.73 3.74 -4.11
CA ASP A 32 5.19 5.00 -4.68
C ASP A 32 5.03 6.16 -3.70
N ALA A 33 4.10 6.02 -2.77
CA ALA A 33 3.91 6.94 -1.66
C ALA A 33 3.40 6.17 -0.45
N VAL A 34 3.59 6.76 0.72
CA VAL A 34 3.03 6.26 1.98
C VAL A 34 2.20 7.34 2.66
N TYR A 35 1.13 6.95 3.36
CA TYR A 35 0.41 7.86 4.22
C TYR A 35 0.45 7.41 5.69
N ILE A 36 0.80 8.36 6.56
CA ILE A 36 1.04 8.15 8.00
C ILE A 36 0.20 9.12 8.84
N GLY A 37 -0.30 8.68 9.99
CA GLY A 37 -1.12 9.51 10.87
C GLY A 37 -0.29 10.33 11.85
N ILE A 38 -0.50 11.64 11.91
CA ILE A 38 0.07 12.47 12.98
C ILE A 38 -0.72 12.28 14.28
N SER A 39 -0.03 12.37 15.42
CA SER A 39 -0.66 12.25 16.73
C SER A 39 -1.71 13.35 16.99
N GLY A 40 -2.82 12.98 17.63
CA GLY A 40 -3.90 13.89 18.03
C GLY A 40 -4.95 14.20 16.96
N PHE A 41 -4.57 14.29 15.68
CA PHE A 41 -5.45 14.82 14.62
C PHE A 41 -5.67 13.86 13.43
N SER A 42 -5.34 12.59 13.60
CA SER A 42 -5.56 11.54 12.60
C SER A 42 -6.83 10.74 12.90
N ALA A 43 -7.61 10.38 11.88
CA ALA A 43 -8.83 9.55 12.02
C ALA A 43 -8.58 8.08 12.47
N ARG A 44 -7.40 7.80 13.01
CA ARG A 44 -7.00 6.60 13.75
C ARG A 44 -6.11 7.04 14.91
N MET A 45 -6.70 7.62 15.98
CA MET A 45 -5.92 8.21 17.08
C MET A 45 -4.90 7.23 17.71
N ALA A 46 -5.24 5.95 17.76
CA ALA A 46 -4.37 4.89 18.32
C ALA A 46 -3.11 4.60 17.49
N ALA A 47 -2.95 5.19 16.29
CA ALA A 47 -1.78 5.06 15.43
C ALA A 47 -1.17 6.44 15.09
N GLY A 48 -1.17 7.34 16.07
CA GLY A 48 -0.46 8.62 15.98
C GLY A 48 1.05 8.43 16.02
N ASN A 49 1.77 9.19 15.20
CA ASN A 49 3.23 9.21 15.13
C ASN A 49 3.77 10.59 15.54
N SER A 50 5.04 10.67 15.93
CA SER A 50 5.70 11.94 16.23
C SER A 50 6.23 12.63 14.95
N ILE A 51 6.61 13.90 15.06
CA ILE A 51 7.22 14.64 13.94
C ILE A 51 8.57 14.02 13.56
N GLU A 52 9.36 13.58 14.54
CA GLU A 52 10.67 12.97 14.35
C GLU A 52 10.56 11.66 13.57
N ASP A 53 9.59 10.81 13.94
CA ASP A 53 9.35 9.55 13.23
C ASP A 53 8.94 9.78 11.77
N ILE A 54 8.14 10.82 11.52
CA ILE A 54 7.73 11.20 10.17
C ILE A 54 8.93 11.76 9.40
N ALA A 55 9.79 12.58 10.04
CA ALA A 55 10.99 13.12 9.39
C ALA A 55 11.94 12.01 8.94
N GLU A 56 12.19 11.00 9.78
CA GLU A 56 12.98 9.82 9.41
C GLU A 56 12.36 9.02 8.26
N LEU A 57 11.03 8.96 8.18
CA LEU A 57 10.33 8.30 7.09
C LEU A 57 10.45 9.12 5.80
N VAL A 58 10.32 10.45 5.86
CA VAL A 58 10.51 11.36 4.73
C VAL A 58 11.90 11.22 4.14
N GLU A 59 12.94 11.28 4.98
CA GLU A 59 14.33 11.14 4.54
C GLU A 59 14.55 9.80 3.82
N PHE A 60 14.00 8.70 4.34
CA PHE A 60 14.10 7.40 3.70
C PHE A 60 13.30 7.32 2.39
N ALA A 61 12.10 7.90 2.35
CA ALA A 61 11.22 7.81 1.19
C ALA A 61 11.77 8.60 -0.01
N HIS A 62 12.29 9.80 0.25
CA HIS A 62 12.84 10.68 -0.77
C HIS A 62 14.07 10.11 -1.48
N GLN A 63 14.78 9.15 -0.85
CA GLN A 63 15.84 8.39 -1.52
C GLN A 63 15.35 7.61 -2.76
N TYR A 64 14.06 7.28 -2.83
CA TYR A 64 13.42 6.60 -3.95
C TYR A 64 12.45 7.51 -4.71
N ASN A 65 12.49 8.83 -4.51
CA ASN A 65 11.44 9.76 -4.95
C ASN A 65 10.03 9.35 -4.52
N ALA A 66 9.91 8.55 -3.44
CA ALA A 66 8.63 8.16 -2.89
C ALA A 66 8.11 9.24 -1.94
N LYS A 67 6.81 9.50 -1.97
CA LYS A 67 6.21 10.62 -1.22
C LYS A 67 5.67 10.19 0.15
N VAL A 68 5.63 11.11 1.10
CA VAL A 68 5.05 10.92 2.43
C VAL A 68 3.90 11.91 2.66
N TYR A 69 2.69 11.37 2.75
CA TYR A 69 1.48 12.13 3.03
C TYR A 69 1.07 11.99 4.50
N VAL A 70 0.84 13.11 5.17
CA VAL A 70 0.52 13.11 6.59
C VAL A 70 -0.98 13.31 6.78
N ALA A 71 -1.63 12.35 7.41
CA ALA A 71 -3.06 12.41 7.66
C ALA A 71 -3.37 13.23 8.91
N LEU A 72 -4.02 14.38 8.70
CA LEU A 72 -4.56 15.31 9.69
C LEU A 72 -6.05 15.49 9.37
N ASN A 73 -6.78 14.38 9.39
CA ASN A 73 -8.11 14.25 8.77
C ASN A 73 -9.22 13.99 9.79
N THR A 74 -9.17 14.66 10.93
CA THR A 74 -10.27 14.76 11.88
C THR A 74 -11.02 16.07 11.74
N ILE A 75 -12.25 16.12 12.25
CA ILE A 75 -12.95 17.38 12.53
C ILE A 75 -12.19 18.13 13.65
N LEU A 76 -12.06 19.44 13.51
CA LEU A 76 -11.33 20.31 14.42
C LEU A 76 -12.28 21.17 15.25
N TYR A 77 -11.84 21.55 16.45
CA TYR A 77 -12.48 22.60 17.24
C TYR A 77 -11.67 23.89 17.14
N ASP A 78 -12.33 25.03 17.31
CA ASP A 78 -11.72 26.36 17.17
C ASP A 78 -10.45 26.53 18.03
N HIS A 79 -10.46 26.00 19.26
CA HIS A 79 -9.31 26.07 20.16
C HIS A 79 -8.11 25.19 19.74
N GLU A 80 -8.32 24.24 18.81
CA GLU A 80 -7.30 23.34 18.27
C GLU A 80 -6.60 23.94 17.04
N LEU A 81 -7.20 24.93 16.38
CA LEU A 81 -6.73 25.48 15.11
C LEU A 81 -5.29 26.03 15.18
N LEU A 82 -4.94 26.75 16.24
CA LEU A 82 -3.59 27.28 16.43
C LEU A 82 -2.54 26.16 16.62
N GLN A 83 -2.91 25.05 17.24
CA GLN A 83 -2.03 23.90 17.38
C GLN A 83 -1.86 23.20 16.02
N VAL A 84 -2.93 23.04 15.27
CA VAL A 84 -2.91 22.46 13.92
C VAL A 84 -2.04 23.30 12.96
N GLU A 85 -2.14 24.63 13.00
CA GLU A 85 -1.28 25.50 12.18
C GLU A 85 0.21 25.26 12.48
N LYS A 86 0.58 25.23 13.77
CA LYS A 86 1.97 24.95 14.19
C LYS A 86 2.43 23.59 13.69
N LEU A 87 1.60 22.57 13.84
CA LEU A 87 1.90 21.20 13.41
C LEU A 87 2.12 21.13 11.89
N ILE A 88 1.27 21.77 11.08
CA ILE A 88 1.44 21.81 9.63
C ILE A 88 2.74 22.55 9.24
N ARG A 89 3.13 23.61 9.97
CA ARG A 89 4.41 24.28 9.76
C ARG A 89 5.61 23.38 10.07
N GLU A 90 5.52 22.53 11.09
CA GLU A 90 6.55 21.53 11.40
C GLU A 90 6.63 20.46 10.32
N LEU A 91 5.49 19.95 9.86
CA LEU A 91 5.40 19.00 8.74
C LEU A 91 6.02 19.56 7.46
N TYR A 92 5.80 20.83 7.16
CA TYR A 92 6.43 21.51 6.03
C TYR A 92 7.96 21.61 6.18
N ARG A 93 8.47 21.91 7.38
CA ARG A 93 9.92 22.01 7.66
C ARG A 93 10.65 20.69 7.47
N ILE A 94 10.00 19.57 7.76
CA ILE A 94 10.56 18.23 7.55
C ILE A 94 10.30 17.71 6.12
N HIS A 95 9.79 18.56 5.22
CA HIS A 95 9.53 18.23 3.82
C HIS A 95 8.48 17.13 3.60
N ALA A 96 7.47 17.03 4.46
CA ALA A 96 6.31 16.20 4.15
C ALA A 96 5.63 16.68 2.85
N ASP A 97 5.27 15.74 1.97
CA ASP A 97 4.86 16.05 0.61
C ASP A 97 3.44 16.62 0.51
N ALA A 98 2.54 16.23 1.43
CA ALA A 98 1.19 16.78 1.54
C ALA A 98 0.55 16.48 2.89
N VAL A 99 -0.49 17.25 3.23
CA VAL A 99 -1.37 16.95 4.37
C VAL A 99 -2.74 16.52 3.88
N ILE A 100 -3.21 15.35 4.32
CA ILE A 100 -4.56 14.85 4.02
C ILE A 100 -5.51 15.41 5.08
N VAL A 101 -6.47 16.24 4.68
CA VAL A 101 -7.33 16.99 5.60
C VAL A 101 -8.81 16.70 5.40
N GLN A 102 -9.60 16.85 6.46
CA GLN A 102 -11.07 16.76 6.43
C GLN A 102 -11.71 18.13 6.66
N ASP A 103 -11.26 18.84 7.70
CA ASP A 103 -11.91 20.07 8.15
C ASP A 103 -11.51 21.26 7.28
N MET A 104 -12.51 21.99 6.74
CA MET A 104 -12.27 23.14 5.85
C MET A 104 -11.79 24.39 6.62
N GLY A 105 -11.89 24.41 7.95
CA GLY A 105 -11.32 25.48 8.78
C GLY A 105 -9.81 25.64 8.58
N ILE A 106 -9.12 24.58 8.15
CA ILE A 106 -7.69 24.63 7.79
C ILE A 106 -7.39 25.66 6.71
N LEU A 107 -8.31 25.90 5.77
CA LEU A 107 -8.11 26.86 4.68
C LEU A 107 -8.08 28.32 5.14
N GLN A 108 -8.50 28.59 6.39
CA GLN A 108 -8.45 29.92 6.99
C GLN A 108 -7.15 30.19 7.76
N LEU A 109 -6.29 29.17 7.91
CA LEU A 109 -5.02 29.28 8.63
C LEU A 109 -3.92 29.85 7.74
N ASN A 110 -2.91 30.46 8.36
CA ASN A 110 -1.76 30.98 7.66
C ASN A 110 -0.74 29.87 7.37
N LEU A 111 -1.07 28.96 6.44
CA LEU A 111 -0.23 27.79 6.16
C LEU A 111 1.02 28.15 5.31
N PRO A 112 2.14 27.43 5.47
CA PRO A 112 3.21 27.43 4.47
C PRO A 112 2.68 26.84 3.14
N PRO A 113 3.41 26.96 2.01
CA PRO A 113 2.98 26.43 0.71
C PRO A 113 3.11 24.89 0.65
N ILE A 114 2.42 24.19 1.55
CA ILE A 114 2.32 22.74 1.61
C ILE A 114 1.09 22.26 0.83
N PRO A 115 1.20 21.24 -0.04
CA PRO A 115 0.05 20.66 -0.72
C PRO A 115 -0.99 20.10 0.26
N LEU A 116 -2.27 20.34 -0.05
CA LEU A 116 -3.40 19.80 0.70
C LEU A 116 -4.16 18.78 -0.15
N HIS A 117 -4.42 17.61 0.45
CA HIS A 117 -5.19 16.53 -0.15
C HIS A 117 -6.55 16.41 0.56
N ALA A 118 -7.65 16.42 -0.18
CA ALA A 118 -8.99 16.33 0.40
C ALA A 118 -9.30 14.88 0.76
N SER A 119 -9.41 14.58 2.05
CA SER A 119 -9.66 13.23 2.54
C SER A 119 -10.99 12.68 2.04
N THR A 120 -11.14 11.36 1.93
CA THR A 120 -12.45 10.71 1.67
C THR A 120 -13.49 11.09 2.73
N GLN A 121 -13.04 11.57 3.90
CA GLN A 121 -13.90 12.08 4.95
C GLN A 121 -14.61 13.41 4.60
N THR A 122 -14.27 14.06 3.49
CA THR A 122 -14.96 15.25 2.98
C THR A 122 -16.16 14.93 2.08
N ASP A 123 -16.54 13.65 1.96
CA ASP A 123 -17.69 13.17 1.18
C ASP A 123 -17.59 13.49 -0.32
N ASN A 124 -16.47 13.11 -0.95
CA ASN A 124 -16.14 13.45 -2.34
C ASN A 124 -16.84 12.52 -3.33
N ARG A 125 -18.12 12.80 -3.63
CA ARG A 125 -18.99 11.95 -4.46
C ARG A 125 -19.49 12.55 -5.77
N THR A 126 -19.46 13.88 -5.92
CA THR A 126 -20.04 14.55 -7.08
C THR A 126 -19.03 15.43 -7.78
N VAL A 127 -19.26 15.72 -9.06
CA VAL A 127 -18.42 16.60 -9.87
C VAL A 127 -18.28 17.97 -9.21
N GLU A 128 -19.39 18.56 -8.78
CA GLU A 128 -19.44 19.90 -8.19
C GLU A 128 -18.62 19.96 -6.89
N LYS A 129 -18.66 18.90 -6.09
CA LYS A 129 -17.88 18.82 -4.85
C LYS A 129 -16.38 18.77 -5.15
N VAL A 130 -15.96 18.00 -6.15
CA VAL A 130 -14.54 17.89 -6.53
C VAL A 130 -14.05 19.19 -7.16
N GLN A 131 -14.84 19.82 -8.03
CA GLN A 131 -14.52 21.14 -8.60
C GLN A 131 -14.40 22.23 -7.52
N PHE A 132 -15.28 22.21 -6.51
CA PHE A 132 -15.15 23.11 -5.36
C PHE A 132 -13.80 22.94 -4.66
N LEU A 133 -13.37 21.70 -4.40
CA LEU A 133 -12.10 21.42 -3.73
C LEU A 133 -10.90 21.82 -4.60
N GLU A 134 -10.96 21.56 -5.90
CA GLU A 134 -9.96 22.02 -6.87
C GLU A 134 -9.84 23.55 -6.87
N ASN A 135 -10.95 24.27 -6.96
CA ASN A 135 -10.98 25.73 -6.90
C ASN A 135 -10.52 26.30 -5.54
N ALA A 136 -10.68 25.53 -4.47
CA ALA A 136 -10.19 25.88 -3.14
C ALA A 136 -8.67 25.66 -2.97
N GLY A 137 -7.98 25.15 -3.99
CA GLY A 137 -6.52 25.00 -4.02
C GLY A 137 -6.00 23.63 -3.56
N PHE A 138 -6.87 22.63 -3.41
CA PHE A 138 -6.42 21.25 -3.18
C PHE A 138 -5.66 20.72 -4.41
N THR A 139 -4.68 19.86 -4.18
CA THR A 139 -3.87 19.26 -5.27
C THR A 139 -4.28 17.83 -5.60
N GLN A 140 -5.00 17.16 -4.68
CA GLN A 140 -5.50 15.80 -4.85
C GLN A 140 -6.80 15.61 -4.06
N VAL A 141 -7.71 14.81 -4.59
CA VAL A 141 -8.99 14.48 -3.95
C VAL A 141 -9.13 12.98 -3.82
N VAL A 142 -9.38 12.52 -2.60
CA VAL A 142 -9.66 11.12 -2.30
C VAL A 142 -11.16 10.87 -2.45
N LEU A 143 -11.55 10.16 -3.50
CA LEU A 143 -12.94 9.88 -3.80
C LEU A 143 -13.57 8.93 -2.76
N ALA A 144 -14.89 8.98 -2.66
CA ALA A 144 -15.66 8.06 -1.82
C ALA A 144 -15.65 6.64 -2.41
N ARG A 145 -15.71 5.61 -1.55
CA ARG A 145 -15.63 4.20 -1.98
C ARG A 145 -16.90 3.69 -2.65
N GLU A 146 -18.01 4.38 -2.42
CA GLU A 146 -19.35 4.10 -2.94
C GLU A 146 -19.59 4.60 -4.37
N LEU A 147 -18.57 5.10 -5.07
CA LEU A 147 -18.69 5.48 -6.48
C LEU A 147 -18.52 4.28 -7.42
N SER A 148 -19.32 4.28 -8.48
CA SER A 148 -19.13 3.39 -9.63
C SER A 148 -18.01 3.88 -10.54
N ARG A 149 -17.51 2.99 -11.41
CA ARG A 149 -16.52 3.34 -12.43
C ARG A 149 -16.95 4.53 -13.28
N ASP A 150 -18.19 4.54 -13.73
CA ASP A 150 -18.70 5.55 -14.65
C ASP A 150 -18.79 6.93 -13.97
N GLN A 151 -19.14 6.96 -12.68
CA GLN A 151 -19.12 8.20 -11.88
C GLN A 151 -17.70 8.72 -11.65
N ILE A 152 -16.72 7.83 -11.45
CA ILE A 152 -15.30 8.23 -11.34
C ILE A 152 -14.84 8.86 -12.67
N ALA A 153 -15.18 8.23 -13.80
CA ALA A 153 -14.85 8.73 -15.13
C ALA A 153 -15.51 10.10 -15.42
N GLU A 154 -16.77 10.28 -15.01
CA GLU A 154 -17.48 11.55 -15.12
C GLU A 154 -16.77 12.67 -14.36
N ILE A 155 -16.38 12.43 -13.10
CA ILE A 155 -15.59 13.38 -12.28
C ILE A 155 -14.26 13.69 -12.96
N SER A 156 -13.52 12.67 -13.42
CA SER A 156 -12.23 12.88 -14.08
C SER A 156 -12.35 13.71 -15.36
N SER A 157 -13.43 13.53 -16.13
CA SER A 157 -13.62 14.27 -17.39
C SER A 157 -13.89 15.76 -17.20
N GLN A 158 -14.28 16.18 -15.99
CA GLN A 158 -14.72 17.54 -15.67
C GLN A 158 -13.83 18.24 -14.63
N THR A 159 -12.69 17.65 -14.29
CA THR A 159 -11.73 18.17 -13.31
C THR A 159 -10.31 17.94 -13.80
N SER A 160 -9.33 18.71 -13.31
CA SER A 160 -7.91 18.51 -13.63
C SER A 160 -7.08 18.03 -12.43
N ILE A 161 -7.66 18.09 -11.23
CA ILE A 161 -7.08 17.64 -9.97
C ILE A 161 -6.79 16.13 -9.98
N ALA A 162 -5.72 15.73 -9.29
CA ALA A 162 -5.39 14.32 -9.15
C ALA A 162 -6.49 13.58 -8.36
N LEU A 163 -6.97 12.46 -8.90
CA LEU A 163 -7.97 11.62 -8.26
C LEU A 163 -7.30 10.41 -7.60
N GLU A 164 -7.56 10.25 -6.31
CA GLU A 164 -7.16 9.11 -5.50
C GLU A 164 -8.38 8.25 -5.16
N VAL A 165 -8.26 6.93 -5.30
CA VAL A 165 -9.31 5.97 -4.94
C VAL A 165 -8.76 4.90 -4.02
N PHE A 166 -9.57 4.38 -3.10
CA PHE A 166 -9.19 3.15 -2.41
C PHE A 166 -9.24 1.98 -3.39
N VAL A 167 -8.38 0.99 -3.20
CA VAL A 167 -8.37 -0.24 -4.00
C VAL A 167 -8.44 -1.51 -3.15
N HIS A 168 -8.11 -1.41 -1.86
CA HIS A 168 -8.05 -2.57 -0.98
C HIS A 168 -8.38 -2.21 0.48
N GLY A 169 -8.89 -3.17 1.24
CA GLY A 169 -9.00 -3.12 2.70
C GLY A 169 -10.42 -2.83 3.22
N ALA A 170 -10.56 -2.41 4.47
CA ALA A 170 -11.87 -2.44 5.13
C ALA A 170 -12.88 -1.41 4.58
N LEU A 171 -14.13 -1.85 4.37
CA LEU A 171 -15.26 -0.97 4.01
C LEU A 171 -16.01 -0.43 5.24
N CYS A 172 -16.53 0.78 5.09
CA CYS A 172 -17.53 1.39 5.97
C CYS A 172 -18.93 1.17 5.39
N VAL A 173 -19.91 0.95 6.27
CA VAL A 173 -21.32 0.75 5.89
C VAL A 173 -22.06 2.06 5.57
N SER A 174 -21.59 3.18 6.12
CA SER A 174 -22.14 4.51 5.87
C SER A 174 -21.35 5.21 4.76
N TYR A 175 -21.91 6.30 4.22
CA TYR A 175 -21.22 7.20 3.31
C TYR A 175 -19.88 7.69 3.89
N SER A 176 -18.90 7.85 3.02
CA SER A 176 -17.53 8.16 3.39
C SER A 176 -17.44 9.50 4.13
N GLY A 177 -16.96 9.47 5.38
CA GLY A 177 -16.91 10.66 6.27
C GLY A 177 -18.19 11.00 7.03
N GLN A 178 -19.31 10.33 6.74
CA GLN A 178 -20.63 10.67 7.26
C GLN A 178 -21.16 9.62 8.27
N CYS A 179 -20.27 9.06 9.09
CA CYS A 179 -20.64 8.04 10.07
C CYS A 179 -20.72 8.62 11.50
N TYR A 180 -21.95 8.87 11.96
CA TYR A 180 -22.21 9.46 13.28
C TYR A 180 -22.66 8.44 14.35
N ILE A 181 -22.92 7.20 13.96
CA ILE A 181 -23.48 6.17 14.86
C ILE A 181 -22.58 5.89 16.07
N SER A 182 -21.26 5.91 15.89
CA SER A 182 -20.30 5.72 16.98
C SER A 182 -20.45 6.79 18.06
N GLN A 183 -20.58 8.05 17.64
CA GLN A 183 -20.79 9.18 18.56
C GLN A 183 -22.14 9.05 19.26
N ALA A 184 -23.20 8.78 18.49
CA ALA A 184 -24.56 8.72 19.01
C ALA A 184 -24.73 7.65 20.10
N ILE A 185 -24.07 6.50 19.96
CA ILE A 185 -24.23 5.36 20.88
C ILE A 185 -23.22 5.40 22.02
N THR A 186 -21.97 5.82 21.76
CA THR A 186 -20.86 5.65 22.73
C THR A 186 -20.20 6.94 23.16
N GLY A 187 -20.55 8.08 22.56
CA GLY A 187 -19.84 9.34 22.75
C GLY A 187 -18.47 9.42 22.07
N ARG A 188 -18.04 8.36 21.37
CA ARG A 188 -16.76 8.30 20.64
C ARG A 188 -16.94 8.64 19.16
N SER A 189 -16.31 9.70 18.68
CA SER A 189 -16.52 10.17 17.31
C SER A 189 -15.60 9.48 16.30
N ALA A 190 -16.20 8.81 15.30
CA ALA A 190 -15.44 8.24 14.19
C ALA A 190 -14.71 9.33 13.37
N ASN A 191 -15.30 10.52 13.28
CA ASN A 191 -14.73 11.68 12.60
C ASN A 191 -13.67 12.42 13.43
N ARG A 192 -13.46 12.01 14.69
CA ARG A 192 -12.28 12.39 15.50
C ARG A 192 -11.32 11.22 15.73
N GLY A 193 -11.45 10.14 14.95
CA GLY A 193 -10.53 9.01 14.98
C GLY A 193 -10.77 7.99 16.09
N GLU A 194 -11.91 8.06 16.77
CA GLU A 194 -12.26 7.21 17.92
C GLU A 194 -13.32 6.15 17.61
N CYS A 195 -13.55 5.85 16.34
CA CYS A 195 -14.59 4.91 15.88
C CYS A 195 -14.65 3.63 16.73
N ALA A 196 -15.79 3.39 17.38
CA ALA A 196 -16.06 2.21 18.20
C ALA A 196 -16.41 0.96 17.37
N GLN A 197 -16.38 1.06 16.04
CA GLN A 197 -16.70 -0.03 15.11
C GLN A 197 -18.09 -0.65 15.34
N ILE A 198 -19.08 0.19 15.64
CA ILE A 198 -20.48 -0.23 15.88
C ILE A 198 -21.01 -1.15 14.77
N CYS A 199 -20.65 -0.88 13.51
CA CYS A 199 -21.05 -1.71 12.37
C CYS A 199 -20.52 -3.16 12.42
N ARG A 200 -19.60 -3.47 13.33
CA ARG A 200 -19.04 -4.82 13.55
C ARG A 200 -19.68 -5.54 14.75
N LEU A 201 -20.52 -4.87 15.53
CA LEU A 201 -21.26 -5.50 16.64
C LEU A 201 -22.42 -6.35 16.12
N PRO A 202 -22.88 -7.36 16.88
CA PRO A 202 -24.08 -8.10 16.55
C PRO A 202 -25.35 -7.29 16.88
N PHE A 203 -26.39 -7.47 16.07
CA PHE A 203 -27.71 -6.87 16.20
C PHE A 203 -28.81 -7.92 16.00
N ASP A 204 -29.97 -7.65 16.60
CA ASP A 204 -31.21 -8.36 16.30
C ASP A 204 -32.00 -7.56 15.26
N LEU A 205 -32.43 -8.21 14.18
CA LEU A 205 -33.34 -7.64 13.19
C LEU A 205 -34.78 -7.93 13.61
N GLN A 206 -35.57 -6.87 13.77
CA GLN A 206 -36.99 -6.95 14.10
C GLN A 206 -37.82 -6.41 12.93
N ASP A 207 -39.01 -6.99 12.71
CA ASP A 207 -40.01 -6.41 11.81
C ASP A 207 -40.81 -5.28 12.50
N ALA A 208 -41.80 -4.74 11.80
CA ALA A 208 -42.67 -3.67 12.34
C ALA A 208 -43.57 -4.14 13.50
N ASP A 209 -43.75 -5.44 13.67
CA ASP A 209 -44.51 -6.07 14.78
C ASP A 209 -43.57 -6.49 15.94
N GLU A 210 -42.32 -6.01 15.95
CA GLU A 210 -41.25 -6.36 16.90
C GLU A 210 -40.85 -7.84 16.90
N ARG A 211 -41.23 -8.61 15.87
CA ARG A 211 -40.85 -10.02 15.77
C ARG A 211 -39.41 -10.12 15.29
N ILE A 212 -38.61 -10.93 15.99
CA ILE A 212 -37.20 -11.17 15.63
C ILE A 212 -37.14 -12.00 14.34
N ILE A 213 -36.70 -11.36 13.25
CA ILE A 213 -36.40 -12.00 11.96
C ILE A 213 -35.06 -12.72 12.03
N ARG A 214 -34.05 -12.08 12.63
CA ARG A 214 -32.69 -12.63 12.75
C ARG A 214 -32.06 -12.16 14.04
N LYS A 215 -31.52 -13.10 14.82
CA LYS A 215 -30.88 -12.81 16.12
C LYS A 215 -29.37 -12.81 16.00
N ASN A 216 -28.70 -11.96 16.77
CA ASN A 216 -27.26 -11.97 17.01
C ASN A 216 -26.42 -12.01 15.73
N ALA A 217 -26.75 -11.17 14.75
CA ALA A 217 -26.10 -11.14 13.44
C ALA A 217 -25.37 -9.81 13.20
N HIS A 218 -24.29 -9.84 12.41
CA HIS A 218 -23.48 -8.66 12.11
C HIS A 218 -24.02 -7.90 10.90
N LEU A 219 -25.29 -7.48 10.97
CA LEU A 219 -26.09 -6.98 9.85
C LEU A 219 -25.51 -5.73 9.15
N LEU A 220 -24.61 -5.01 9.81
CA LEU A 220 -23.94 -3.82 9.30
C LEU A 220 -22.48 -4.07 8.88
N SER A 221 -21.99 -5.30 9.02
CA SER A 221 -20.62 -5.68 8.70
C SER A 221 -20.50 -5.93 7.20
N LEU A 222 -19.58 -5.22 6.55
CA LEU A 222 -19.27 -5.42 5.13
C LEU A 222 -18.04 -6.31 4.94
N LYS A 223 -17.97 -6.94 3.77
CA LYS A 223 -16.73 -7.54 3.24
C LYS A 223 -15.66 -6.47 3.04
N ASP A 224 -14.42 -6.90 2.83
CA ASP A 224 -13.32 -5.98 2.54
C ASP A 224 -13.31 -5.64 1.03
N PHE A 225 -12.93 -4.42 0.72
CA PHE A 225 -12.82 -3.91 -0.65
C PHE A 225 -11.64 -4.55 -1.36
N ASN A 226 -11.82 -4.88 -2.64
CA ASN A 226 -10.74 -5.37 -3.48
C ASN A 226 -10.98 -4.99 -4.95
N GLN A 227 -10.05 -4.24 -5.54
CA GLN A 227 -10.06 -3.82 -6.94
C GLN A 227 -8.84 -4.33 -7.72
N TYR A 228 -8.17 -5.37 -7.21
CA TYR A 228 -6.96 -5.94 -7.80
C TYR A 228 -7.11 -6.27 -9.30
N ASP A 229 -8.26 -6.84 -9.67
CA ASP A 229 -8.55 -7.22 -11.06
C ASP A 229 -9.03 -6.03 -11.92
N ASN A 230 -9.49 -4.95 -11.30
CA ASN A 230 -10.10 -3.79 -11.95
C ASN A 230 -9.15 -2.58 -12.07
N LEU A 231 -7.84 -2.77 -11.83
CA LEU A 231 -6.87 -1.66 -11.86
C LEU A 231 -6.81 -0.96 -13.21
N GLU A 232 -6.83 -1.69 -14.33
CA GLU A 232 -6.82 -1.06 -15.67
C GLU A 232 -8.04 -0.16 -15.88
N GLU A 233 -9.23 -0.62 -15.47
CA GLU A 233 -10.47 0.16 -15.57
C GLU A 233 -10.45 1.42 -14.72
N LEU A 234 -9.82 1.37 -13.53
CA LEU A 234 -9.62 2.55 -12.69
C LEU A 234 -8.68 3.57 -13.35
N LEU A 235 -7.60 3.10 -13.97
CA LEU A 235 -6.69 3.98 -14.72
C LEU A 235 -7.38 4.59 -15.94
N ASP A 236 -8.21 3.82 -16.65
CA ASP A 236 -9.01 4.32 -17.77
C ASP A 236 -10.04 5.36 -17.32
N ALA A 237 -10.64 5.17 -16.14
CA ALA A 237 -11.54 6.13 -15.50
C ALA A 237 -10.84 7.42 -15.02
N GLY A 238 -9.52 7.53 -15.17
CA GLY A 238 -8.78 8.77 -14.90
C GLY A 238 -8.11 8.85 -13.53
N VAL A 239 -8.09 7.75 -12.78
CA VAL A 239 -7.42 7.68 -11.47
C VAL A 239 -5.90 7.77 -11.63
N SER A 240 -5.25 8.53 -10.74
CA SER A 240 -3.80 8.69 -10.69
C SER A 240 -3.16 8.17 -9.40
N SER A 241 -3.93 7.98 -8.31
CA SER A 241 -3.44 7.39 -7.06
C SER A 241 -4.34 6.25 -6.57
N LEU A 242 -3.73 5.09 -6.32
CA LEU A 242 -4.38 3.85 -5.91
C LEU A 242 -4.03 3.57 -4.46
N LYS A 243 -4.98 3.80 -3.56
CA LYS A 243 -4.76 3.75 -2.12
C LYS A 243 -5.15 2.43 -1.49
N ILE A 244 -4.20 1.81 -0.80
CA ILE A 244 -4.45 0.65 0.05
C ILE A 244 -4.92 1.12 1.43
N GLU A 245 -6.06 0.61 1.92
CA GLU A 245 -6.49 0.85 3.31
C GLU A 245 -5.74 -0.09 4.25
N GLY A 246 -5.31 0.45 5.40
CA GLY A 246 -4.71 -0.38 6.45
C GLY A 246 -3.84 0.35 7.46
N ARG A 247 -4.13 1.59 7.87
CA ARG A 247 -3.28 2.33 8.85
C ARG A 247 -3.08 1.64 10.20
N LEU A 248 -3.95 0.68 10.55
CA LEU A 248 -3.82 -0.12 11.78
C LEU A 248 -3.22 -1.51 11.54
N LYS A 249 -2.96 -1.87 10.29
CA LYS A 249 -2.46 -3.18 9.90
C LYS A 249 -0.97 -3.29 10.23
N ASP A 250 -0.52 -4.53 10.40
CA ASP A 250 0.85 -4.88 10.70
C ASP A 250 1.71 -4.92 9.43
N VAL A 251 3.01 -5.14 9.65
CA VAL A 251 4.00 -5.18 8.58
C VAL A 251 3.73 -6.30 7.59
N THR A 252 3.23 -7.46 8.02
CA THR A 252 3.02 -8.62 7.14
C THR A 252 1.87 -8.36 6.16
N TYR A 253 0.77 -7.74 6.62
CA TYR A 253 -0.28 -7.24 5.74
C TYR A 253 0.27 -6.25 4.71
N VAL A 254 1.02 -5.24 5.17
CA VAL A 254 1.53 -4.17 4.28
C VAL A 254 2.47 -4.74 3.22
N LYS A 255 3.44 -5.58 3.61
CA LYS A 255 4.36 -6.25 2.68
C LYS A 255 3.61 -7.03 1.61
N ASN A 256 2.66 -7.88 2.03
CA ASN A 256 1.92 -8.75 1.13
C ASN A 256 1.04 -7.97 0.15
N VAL A 257 0.23 -7.04 0.66
CA VAL A 257 -0.72 -6.29 -0.16
C VAL A 257 0.01 -5.35 -1.11
N VAL A 258 1.02 -4.60 -0.64
CA VAL A 258 1.78 -3.69 -1.52
C VAL A 258 2.50 -4.47 -2.61
N ALA A 259 3.16 -5.59 -2.28
CA ALA A 259 3.82 -6.43 -3.28
C ALA A 259 2.85 -6.98 -4.32
N ALA A 260 1.65 -7.41 -3.91
CA ALA A 260 0.61 -7.88 -4.84
C ALA A 260 0.27 -6.79 -5.86
N TYR A 261 -0.11 -5.60 -5.38
CA TYR A 261 -0.53 -4.49 -6.23
C TYR A 261 0.61 -3.96 -7.09
N ARG A 262 1.84 -3.89 -6.56
CA ARG A 262 3.03 -3.50 -7.32
C ARG A 262 3.28 -4.42 -8.51
N GLN A 263 3.27 -5.75 -8.28
CA GLN A 263 3.48 -6.73 -9.35
C GLN A 263 2.38 -6.64 -10.42
N ARG A 264 1.13 -6.38 -10.03
CA ARG A 264 0.02 -6.16 -10.96
C ARG A 264 0.23 -4.90 -11.79
N LEU A 265 0.56 -3.77 -11.16
CA LEU A 265 0.80 -2.50 -11.84
C LEU A 265 2.01 -2.56 -12.78
N ASP A 266 3.10 -3.23 -12.38
CA ASP A 266 4.27 -3.42 -13.25
C ASP A 266 3.93 -4.22 -14.52
N SER A 267 3.04 -5.21 -14.39
CA SER A 267 2.52 -5.96 -15.53
C SER A 267 1.68 -5.08 -16.46
N ILE A 268 0.88 -4.17 -15.89
CA ILE A 268 0.08 -3.20 -16.64
C ILE A 268 0.99 -2.21 -17.37
N PHE A 269 1.95 -1.57 -16.69
CA PHE A 269 2.83 -0.56 -17.28
C PHE A 269 3.68 -1.09 -18.43
N ARG A 270 4.08 -2.38 -18.38
CA ARG A 270 4.78 -3.03 -19.51
C ARG A 270 3.91 -3.15 -20.77
N LYS A 271 2.59 -3.29 -20.61
CA LYS A 271 1.64 -3.44 -21.72
C LYS A 271 1.04 -2.09 -22.16
N ARG A 272 0.99 -1.13 -21.25
CA ARG A 272 0.31 0.17 -21.39
C ARG A 272 1.28 1.31 -21.06
N PRO A 273 2.17 1.69 -22.00
CA PRO A 273 3.21 2.69 -21.77
C PRO A 273 2.68 4.13 -21.60
N GLU A 274 1.38 4.35 -21.82
CA GLU A 274 0.69 5.58 -21.42
C GLU A 274 0.63 5.78 -19.90
N TYR A 275 0.95 4.75 -19.10
CA TYR A 275 1.07 4.82 -17.65
C TYR A 275 2.50 4.53 -17.19
N VAL A 276 2.97 5.31 -16.21
CA VAL A 276 4.29 5.15 -15.60
C VAL A 276 4.19 5.23 -14.09
N GLN A 277 5.11 4.59 -13.38
CA GLN A 277 5.20 4.67 -11.91
C GLN A 277 5.57 6.09 -11.44
N ALA A 278 5.18 6.43 -10.22
CA ALA A 278 5.41 7.76 -9.64
C ALA A 278 6.74 7.91 -8.89
N SER A 279 7.43 6.82 -8.61
CA SER A 279 8.67 6.79 -7.83
C SER A 279 9.76 5.93 -8.51
N SER A 280 10.96 5.94 -7.93
CA SER A 280 12.17 5.39 -8.52
C SER A 280 12.55 4.03 -7.96
N GLY A 281 13.29 3.24 -8.73
CA GLY A 281 13.75 1.92 -8.34
C GLY A 281 12.74 0.82 -8.57
N ARG A 282 13.25 -0.41 -8.58
CA ARG A 282 12.47 -1.63 -8.69
C ARG A 282 12.64 -2.49 -7.44
N SER A 283 11.52 -3.01 -6.95
CA SER A 283 11.48 -3.93 -5.83
C SER A 283 11.64 -5.37 -6.31
N GLU A 284 12.65 -6.05 -5.80
CA GLU A 284 12.79 -7.50 -5.89
C GLU A 284 12.11 -8.13 -4.67
N ILE A 285 11.04 -8.89 -4.90
CA ILE A 285 10.22 -9.51 -3.85
C ILE A 285 10.56 -10.99 -3.75
N ASN A 286 10.96 -11.47 -2.57
CA ASN A 286 11.40 -12.85 -2.35
C ASN A 286 10.30 -13.81 -1.84
N PHE A 287 9.04 -13.47 -2.11
CA PHE A 287 7.87 -14.30 -1.83
C PHE A 287 6.79 -14.10 -2.90
N THR A 288 5.83 -15.02 -2.97
CA THR A 288 4.66 -14.85 -3.84
C THR A 288 3.53 -14.21 -3.03
N PRO A 289 3.11 -12.97 -3.34
CA PRO A 289 2.04 -12.32 -2.60
C PRO A 289 0.69 -12.99 -2.89
N ASN A 290 -0.18 -13.02 -1.89
CA ASN A 290 -1.53 -13.58 -1.97
C ASN A 290 -2.46 -12.82 -1.02
N LEU A 291 -3.36 -12.01 -1.60
CA LEU A 291 -4.29 -11.15 -0.83
C LEU A 291 -5.20 -11.95 0.11
N SER A 292 -5.53 -13.20 -0.23
CA SER A 292 -6.39 -14.06 0.58
C SER A 292 -5.74 -14.52 1.88
N LYS A 293 -4.40 -14.50 1.96
CA LYS A 293 -3.64 -14.90 3.16
C LYS A 293 -3.55 -13.81 4.22
N SER A 294 -3.74 -12.55 3.83
CA SER A 294 -3.85 -11.44 4.77
C SER A 294 -5.26 -11.35 5.34
N PHE A 295 -5.41 -10.68 6.49
CA PHE A 295 -6.71 -10.45 7.11
C PHE A 295 -7.71 -9.90 6.09
N ASN A 296 -8.83 -10.61 5.90
CA ASN A 296 -9.95 -10.16 5.09
C ASN A 296 -11.25 -10.84 5.54
N ARG A 297 -12.39 -10.19 5.31
CA ARG A 297 -13.74 -10.71 5.64
C ARG A 297 -14.44 -11.31 4.41
N GLY A 298 -13.66 -11.84 3.47
CA GLY A 298 -14.08 -11.97 2.08
C GLY A 298 -13.95 -10.65 1.33
N PHE A 299 -14.02 -10.72 0.01
CA PHE A 299 -13.83 -9.56 -0.88
C PHE A 299 -15.11 -9.15 -1.59
N THR A 300 -15.20 -7.86 -1.90
CA THR A 300 -16.23 -7.28 -2.76
C THR A 300 -15.67 -6.12 -3.58
N HIS A 301 -16.20 -5.94 -4.79
CA HIS A 301 -16.00 -4.74 -5.60
C HIS A 301 -16.95 -3.59 -5.21
N TYR A 302 -17.79 -3.82 -4.18
CA TYR A 302 -18.80 -2.90 -3.68
C TYR A 302 -19.71 -2.37 -4.79
N LEU A 303 -19.68 -1.06 -5.08
CA LEU A 303 -20.53 -0.42 -6.08
C LEU A 303 -19.81 -0.13 -7.41
N PHE A 304 -18.57 -0.59 -7.58
CA PHE A 304 -17.74 -0.28 -8.75
C PHE A 304 -18.44 -0.64 -10.07
N ASN A 305 -19.06 -1.83 -10.11
CA ASN A 305 -19.85 -2.34 -11.24
C ASN A 305 -21.37 -2.23 -10.99
N GLY A 306 -21.79 -1.20 -10.26
CA GLY A 306 -23.18 -1.04 -9.83
C GLY A 306 -23.52 -1.85 -8.57
N ARG A 307 -24.80 -1.82 -8.18
CA ARG A 307 -25.27 -2.37 -6.91
C ARG A 307 -25.21 -3.90 -6.90
N GLN A 308 -24.60 -4.46 -5.86
CA GLN A 308 -24.46 -5.90 -5.65
C GLN A 308 -25.21 -6.34 -4.39
N HIS A 309 -25.76 -7.55 -4.40
CA HIS A 309 -26.45 -8.11 -3.22
C HIS A 309 -25.47 -8.66 -2.16
N ASP A 310 -24.30 -9.15 -2.56
CA ASP A 310 -23.38 -9.92 -1.70
C ASP A 310 -22.17 -9.10 -1.22
N ILE A 311 -22.44 -7.92 -0.66
CA ILE A 311 -21.43 -6.99 -0.11
C ILE A 311 -21.22 -7.15 1.40
N GLY A 312 -22.16 -7.82 2.07
CA GLY A 312 -22.20 -8.02 3.52
C GLY A 312 -21.34 -9.19 3.98
N SER A 313 -20.86 -9.10 5.22
CA SER A 313 -20.24 -10.19 5.98
C SER A 313 -21.02 -10.35 7.28
N PHE A 314 -22.27 -10.78 7.14
CA PHE A 314 -23.29 -10.73 8.20
C PHE A 314 -23.13 -11.84 9.23
N GLU A 315 -22.43 -12.92 8.86
CA GLU A 315 -22.17 -14.09 9.68
C GLU A 315 -20.99 -13.86 10.62
N SER A 316 -20.01 -13.03 10.24
CA SER A 316 -18.88 -12.70 11.12
C SER A 316 -18.09 -11.46 10.67
N PRO A 317 -17.65 -10.60 11.60
CA PRO A 317 -16.73 -9.51 11.30
C PRO A 317 -15.25 -9.96 11.41
N LYS A 318 -15.00 -11.26 11.60
CA LYS A 318 -13.67 -11.85 11.76
C LYS A 318 -13.04 -12.18 10.41
N SER A 319 -11.74 -12.42 10.41
CA SER A 319 -11.02 -12.84 9.20
C SER A 319 -11.44 -14.25 8.78
N ILE A 320 -11.84 -14.41 7.51
CA ILE A 320 -12.13 -15.71 6.89
C ILE A 320 -10.85 -16.26 6.24
N GLY A 321 -10.14 -15.43 5.49
CA GLY A 321 -8.89 -15.81 4.83
C GLY A 321 -9.05 -16.72 3.61
N GLU A 322 -8.02 -17.50 3.31
CA GLU A 322 -7.89 -18.30 2.10
C GLU A 322 -8.76 -19.56 2.15
N PHE A 323 -9.53 -19.86 1.10
CA PHE A 323 -10.22 -21.15 1.01
C PHE A 323 -9.18 -22.26 0.81
N VAL A 324 -9.11 -23.21 1.76
CA VAL A 324 -8.11 -24.28 1.71
C VAL A 324 -8.67 -25.62 1.27
N GLY A 325 -9.96 -25.88 1.41
CA GLY A 325 -10.54 -27.13 0.93
C GLY A 325 -11.80 -27.55 1.66
N THR A 326 -12.20 -28.79 1.45
CA THR A 326 -13.42 -29.36 2.05
C THR A 326 -13.07 -30.57 2.91
N VAL A 327 -13.70 -30.70 4.08
CA VAL A 327 -13.48 -31.85 4.97
C VAL A 327 -13.82 -33.16 4.23
N LYS A 328 -12.83 -34.04 4.12
CA LYS A 328 -12.96 -35.38 3.50
C LYS A 328 -13.32 -36.43 4.54
N THR A 329 -12.62 -36.44 5.67
CA THR A 329 -12.84 -37.43 6.73
C THR A 329 -12.58 -36.80 8.08
N VAL A 330 -13.42 -37.14 9.06
CA VAL A 330 -13.24 -36.76 10.47
C VAL A 330 -13.00 -38.04 11.25
N GLY A 331 -11.81 -38.17 11.83
CA GLY A 331 -11.46 -39.23 12.78
C GLY A 331 -11.66 -38.77 14.23
N ARG A 332 -11.20 -39.59 15.18
CA ARG A 332 -11.37 -39.31 16.62
C ARG A 332 -10.66 -38.03 17.09
N ASN A 333 -9.45 -37.77 16.59
CA ASN A 333 -8.61 -36.64 16.99
C ASN A 333 -7.89 -36.00 15.78
N TRP A 334 -8.38 -36.27 14.57
CA TRP A 334 -7.81 -35.76 13.34
C TRP A 334 -8.89 -35.55 12.30
N LEU A 335 -8.60 -34.73 11.31
CA LEU A 335 -9.40 -34.56 10.11
C LEU A 335 -8.51 -34.50 8.87
N SER A 336 -9.07 -34.78 7.70
CA SER A 336 -8.39 -34.57 6.42
C SER A 336 -9.23 -33.68 5.52
N LEU A 337 -8.57 -32.90 4.67
CA LEU A 337 -9.21 -32.04 3.68
C LEU A 337 -8.96 -32.60 2.27
N SER A 338 -9.95 -32.45 1.40
CA SER A 338 -9.73 -32.47 -0.04
C SER A 338 -9.12 -31.13 -0.43
N THR A 339 -7.79 -31.09 -0.54
CA THR A 339 -7.00 -29.89 -0.81
C THR A 339 -5.74 -30.21 -1.60
N THR A 340 -5.28 -29.25 -2.39
CA THR A 340 -3.95 -29.24 -3.02
C THR A 340 -2.95 -28.38 -2.24
N LEU A 341 -3.40 -27.68 -1.20
CA LEU A 341 -2.59 -26.78 -0.40
C LEU A 341 -1.98 -27.54 0.78
N THR A 342 -0.72 -27.22 1.08
CA THR A 342 -0.04 -27.73 2.28
C THR A 342 -0.60 -27.06 3.52
N ILE A 343 -1.05 -27.85 4.51
CA ILE A 343 -1.43 -27.38 5.84
C ILE A 343 -0.25 -27.56 6.80
N ASN A 344 0.15 -26.49 7.49
CA ASN A 344 1.33 -26.47 8.35
C ASN A 344 0.96 -26.49 9.83
N ASN A 345 1.93 -26.87 10.67
CA ASN A 345 1.81 -26.73 12.11
C ASN A 345 1.70 -25.24 12.46
N GLY A 346 0.80 -24.89 13.37
CA GLY A 346 0.54 -23.51 13.78
C GLY A 346 -0.49 -22.75 12.94
N ASP A 347 -0.92 -23.30 11.79
CA ASP A 347 -1.97 -22.69 10.97
C ASP A 347 -3.25 -22.45 11.79
N GLY A 348 -3.91 -21.33 11.52
CA GLY A 348 -5.27 -21.06 11.95
C GLY A 348 -6.24 -21.44 10.82
N LEU A 349 -7.11 -22.40 11.10
CA LEU A 349 -8.18 -22.80 10.19
C LEU A 349 -9.53 -22.38 10.76
N CYS A 350 -10.48 -22.09 9.89
CA CYS A 350 -11.83 -21.72 10.27
C CYS A 350 -12.87 -22.27 9.30
N PHE A 351 -14.10 -22.32 9.77
CA PHE A 351 -15.26 -22.81 9.02
C PHE A 351 -16.51 -22.10 9.52
N MET A 352 -17.55 -22.11 8.69
CA MET A 352 -18.85 -21.55 9.03
C MET A 352 -19.76 -22.66 9.55
N ASP A 353 -20.42 -22.43 10.68
CA ASP A 353 -21.53 -23.24 11.17
C ASP A 353 -22.76 -22.37 11.48
N LYS A 354 -23.75 -22.93 12.16
CA LYS A 354 -25.00 -22.24 12.51
C LYS A 354 -24.80 -21.06 13.46
N ASP A 355 -23.73 -21.05 14.24
CA ASP A 355 -23.43 -20.04 15.27
C ASP A 355 -22.41 -19.01 14.74
N GLY A 356 -21.93 -19.18 13.51
CA GLY A 356 -21.07 -18.24 12.79
C GLY A 356 -19.70 -18.81 12.46
N LEU A 357 -18.70 -17.93 12.40
CA LEU A 357 -17.32 -18.32 12.06
C LEU A 357 -16.58 -18.87 13.28
N ASN A 358 -16.27 -20.17 13.22
CA ASN A 358 -15.50 -20.88 14.24
C ASN A 358 -14.11 -21.24 13.72
N GLY A 359 -13.12 -21.21 14.61
CA GLY A 359 -11.72 -21.42 14.26
C GLY A 359 -11.00 -22.36 15.21
N PHE A 360 -9.98 -23.04 14.70
CA PHE A 360 -9.10 -23.92 15.47
C PHE A 360 -7.66 -23.81 14.97
N ARG A 361 -6.71 -24.09 15.86
CA ARG A 361 -5.28 -24.14 15.54
C ARG A 361 -4.89 -25.56 15.14
N VAL A 362 -4.07 -25.67 14.11
CA VAL A 362 -3.40 -26.92 13.72
C VAL A 362 -2.23 -27.14 14.66
N ASN A 363 -2.31 -28.13 15.54
CA ASN A 363 -1.20 -28.50 16.42
C ASN A 363 -0.15 -29.32 15.66
N ARG A 364 -0.63 -30.30 14.88
CA ARG A 364 0.20 -31.15 14.03
C ARG A 364 -0.47 -31.43 12.69
N SER A 365 0.29 -31.42 11.61
CA SER A 365 -0.12 -31.84 10.27
C SER A 365 0.87 -32.89 9.75
N GLU A 366 0.39 -34.08 9.44
CA GLU A 366 1.24 -35.22 9.05
C GLU A 366 0.47 -36.21 8.17
N GLY A 367 1.06 -36.62 7.04
CA GLY A 367 0.46 -37.62 6.14
C GLY A 367 -0.93 -37.25 5.62
N GLY A 368 -1.20 -35.96 5.40
CA GLY A 368 -2.52 -35.45 4.98
C GLY A 368 -3.58 -35.42 6.08
N ARG A 369 -3.19 -35.71 7.33
CA ARG A 369 -4.06 -35.61 8.52
C ARG A 369 -3.69 -34.36 9.32
N ILE A 370 -4.71 -33.66 9.78
CA ILE A 370 -4.65 -32.44 10.57
C ILE A 370 -5.12 -32.80 11.97
N PHE A 371 -4.31 -32.50 12.98
CA PHE A 371 -4.57 -32.76 14.39
C PHE A 371 -4.73 -31.42 15.13
N PRO A 372 -5.98 -30.98 15.40
CA PRO A 372 -6.25 -29.84 16.27
C PRO A 372 -5.90 -30.13 17.73
N ALA A 373 -5.68 -29.09 18.54
CA ALA A 373 -5.57 -29.24 19.99
C ALA A 373 -6.91 -29.69 20.63
N VAL A 374 -8.02 -29.16 20.10
CA VAL A 374 -9.39 -29.55 20.45
C VAL A 374 -10.13 -29.80 19.14
N MET A 375 -10.76 -30.97 19.01
CA MET A 375 -11.49 -31.30 17.79
C MET A 375 -12.68 -30.37 17.60
N PRO A 376 -12.78 -29.66 16.46
CA PRO A 376 -13.93 -28.84 16.14
C PRO A 376 -15.14 -29.72 15.73
N GLY A 377 -16.34 -29.18 15.87
CA GLY A 377 -17.58 -29.80 15.40
C GLY A 377 -17.72 -29.73 13.88
N LEU A 378 -16.94 -30.54 13.15
CA LEU A 378 -16.94 -30.59 11.68
C LEU A 378 -17.56 -31.88 11.17
N SER A 379 -18.23 -31.79 10.02
CA SER A 379 -18.71 -32.95 9.24
C SER A 379 -18.04 -32.99 7.86
N ALA A 380 -18.01 -34.17 7.24
CA ALA A 380 -17.57 -34.32 5.86
C ALA A 380 -18.39 -33.41 4.94
N GLY A 381 -17.74 -32.75 3.99
CA GLY A 381 -18.36 -31.73 3.12
C GLY A 381 -18.28 -30.30 3.65
N THR A 382 -17.83 -30.07 4.88
CA THR A 382 -17.67 -28.71 5.41
C THR A 382 -16.53 -27.97 4.72
N LYS A 383 -16.78 -26.74 4.25
CA LYS A 383 -15.74 -25.87 3.67
C LYS A 383 -14.85 -25.30 4.78
N VAL A 384 -13.54 -25.35 4.57
CA VAL A 384 -12.52 -24.88 5.51
C VAL A 384 -11.67 -23.80 4.85
N TYR A 385 -11.40 -22.76 5.61
CA TYR A 385 -10.58 -21.62 5.24
C TYR A 385 -9.39 -21.49 6.20
N ARG A 386 -8.33 -20.82 5.76
CA ARG A 386 -7.14 -20.50 6.56
C ARG A 386 -7.14 -19.00 6.84
N ASN A 387 -7.40 -18.65 8.09
CA ASN A 387 -7.38 -17.27 8.56
C ASN A 387 -6.04 -16.84 9.17
N TYR A 388 -5.09 -17.78 9.29
CA TYR A 388 -3.71 -17.52 9.68
C TYR A 388 -2.78 -18.58 9.05
N ASP A 389 -1.87 -18.15 8.19
CA ASP A 389 -0.84 -19.00 7.56
C ASP A 389 0.48 -18.82 8.33
N HIS A 390 0.84 -19.81 9.15
CA HIS A 390 1.95 -19.63 10.10
C HIS A 390 3.29 -19.40 9.41
N ASP A 391 3.59 -20.20 8.38
CA ASP A 391 4.86 -20.11 7.67
C ASP A 391 4.94 -18.81 6.85
N PHE A 392 3.83 -18.41 6.23
CA PHE A 392 3.77 -17.15 5.48
C PHE A 392 3.96 -15.93 6.38
N GLU A 393 3.27 -15.86 7.52
CA GLU A 393 3.41 -14.78 8.50
C GLU A 393 4.85 -14.70 9.03
N ASN A 394 5.43 -15.85 9.41
CA ASN A 394 6.82 -15.93 9.85
C ASN A 394 7.81 -15.50 8.75
N TRP A 395 7.56 -15.86 7.50
CA TRP A 395 8.39 -15.43 6.38
C TRP A 395 8.40 -13.91 6.23
N LEU A 396 7.22 -13.29 6.30
CA LEU A 396 7.04 -11.84 6.14
C LEU A 396 7.60 -11.02 7.31
N THR A 397 7.90 -11.63 8.46
CA THR A 397 8.64 -10.95 9.54
C THR A 397 10.11 -10.68 9.18
N LYS A 398 10.66 -11.40 8.19
CA LYS A 398 12.06 -11.26 7.75
C LYS A 398 12.19 -10.18 6.68
N LYS A 399 13.43 -9.91 6.25
CA LYS A 399 13.69 -9.09 5.06
C LYS A 399 13.19 -9.82 3.82
N THR A 400 12.17 -9.26 3.18
CA THR A 400 11.46 -9.90 2.06
C THR A 400 11.52 -9.15 0.74
N ALA A 401 12.10 -7.95 0.76
CA ALA A 401 12.30 -7.16 -0.45
C ALA A 401 13.60 -6.38 -0.39
N GLU A 402 14.13 -6.08 -1.57
CA GLU A 402 15.11 -5.02 -1.79
C GLU A 402 14.62 -4.14 -2.92
N ARG A 403 14.70 -2.82 -2.74
CA ARG A 403 14.43 -1.85 -3.79
C ARG A 403 15.73 -1.21 -4.23
N LYS A 404 16.00 -1.19 -5.53
CA LYS A 404 17.21 -0.60 -6.09
C LYS A 404 16.88 0.27 -7.30
N ILE A 405 17.55 1.41 -7.39
CA ILE A 405 17.49 2.35 -8.52
C ILE A 405 18.45 1.89 -9.60
N ALA A 406 17.95 1.74 -10.83
CA ALA A 406 18.81 1.37 -11.94
C ALA A 406 19.78 2.51 -12.27
N ALA A 407 21.05 2.18 -12.49
CA ALA A 407 22.06 3.16 -12.89
C ALA A 407 22.92 2.62 -14.04
N ASN A 408 23.43 3.53 -14.86
CA ASN A 408 24.38 3.25 -15.93
C ASN A 408 25.68 4.00 -15.64
N ILE A 409 26.80 3.35 -15.86
CA ILE A 409 28.13 3.95 -15.70
C ILE A 409 28.73 4.16 -17.07
N PHE A 410 29.31 5.33 -17.28
CA PHE A 410 30.05 5.71 -18.45
C PHE A 410 31.45 6.12 -18.04
N ILE A 411 32.48 5.38 -18.47
CA ILE A 411 33.87 5.71 -18.20
C ILE A 411 34.57 6.11 -19.50
N ARG A 412 35.23 7.26 -19.48
CA ARG A 412 36.03 7.75 -20.62
C ARG A 412 37.40 8.20 -20.15
N GLU A 413 38.36 8.18 -21.06
CA GLU A 413 39.63 8.83 -20.80
C GLU A 413 39.52 10.35 -21.05
N ILE A 414 40.28 11.12 -20.28
CA ILE A 414 40.47 12.57 -20.43
C ILE A 414 41.98 12.88 -20.51
N PRO A 415 42.43 14.07 -20.91
CA PRO A 415 43.86 14.35 -21.10
C PRO A 415 44.73 14.02 -19.88
N THR A 416 44.22 14.26 -18.67
CA THR A 416 44.96 14.09 -17.40
C THR A 416 44.65 12.77 -16.67
N GLY A 417 43.79 11.90 -17.22
CA GLY A 417 43.39 10.65 -16.56
C GLY A 417 42.06 10.11 -17.05
N PHE A 418 41.09 9.91 -16.17
CA PHE A 418 39.78 9.32 -16.48
C PHE A 418 38.62 10.14 -15.92
N ALA A 419 37.46 10.02 -16.55
CA ALA A 419 36.21 10.54 -16.04
C ALA A 419 35.17 9.41 -15.97
N LEU A 420 34.54 9.26 -14.81
CA LEU A 420 33.47 8.33 -14.52
C LEU A 420 32.17 9.12 -14.36
N GLN A 421 31.19 8.85 -15.20
CA GLN A 421 29.85 9.39 -15.06
C GLN A 421 28.90 8.27 -14.66
N ILE A 422 28.10 8.48 -13.62
CA ILE A 422 26.97 7.62 -13.28
C ILE A 422 25.69 8.38 -13.61
N SER A 423 24.71 7.70 -14.20
CA SER A 423 23.38 8.24 -14.47
C SER A 423 22.32 7.26 -13.99
N ASP A 424 21.34 7.73 -13.21
CA ASP A 424 20.23 6.91 -12.75
C ASP A 424 19.09 6.84 -13.79
N GLU A 425 18.02 6.10 -13.47
CA GLU A 425 16.85 5.95 -14.34
C GLU A 425 15.95 7.19 -14.40
N ASP A 426 16.19 8.18 -13.55
CA ASP A 426 15.51 9.49 -13.54
C ASP A 426 16.29 10.55 -14.32
N ASN A 427 17.43 10.18 -14.93
CA ASN A 427 18.36 11.03 -15.65
C ASN A 427 19.14 12.03 -14.79
N HIS A 428 19.23 11.80 -13.48
CA HIS A 428 20.23 12.48 -12.67
C HIS A 428 21.59 11.90 -13.02
N SER A 429 22.60 12.76 -13.13
CA SER A 429 23.96 12.30 -13.41
C SER A 429 25.00 13.06 -12.61
N TYR A 430 26.05 12.34 -12.24
CA TYR A 430 27.21 12.88 -11.56
C TYR A 430 28.47 12.42 -12.29
N THR A 431 29.41 13.33 -12.52
CA THR A 431 30.69 13.02 -13.16
C THR A 431 31.84 13.27 -12.19
N PHE A 432 32.59 12.22 -11.89
CA PHE A 432 33.82 12.26 -11.14
C PHE A 432 35.01 12.18 -12.09
N SER A 433 35.99 13.08 -11.95
CA SER A 433 37.21 13.09 -12.77
C SER A 433 38.41 12.81 -11.88
N VAL A 434 39.31 11.95 -12.36
CA VAL A 434 40.51 11.52 -11.64
C VAL A 434 41.76 11.75 -12.48
N ILE A 435 42.77 12.34 -11.86
CA ILE A 435 44.10 12.48 -12.44
C ILE A 435 44.83 11.16 -12.19
N LEU A 436 45.22 10.48 -13.27
CA LEU A 436 45.95 9.22 -13.20
C LEU A 436 46.84 9.13 -14.43
N GLU A 437 48.13 8.87 -14.21
CA GLU A 437 49.06 8.58 -15.30
C GLU A 437 48.63 7.30 -16.02
N LYS A 438 48.39 7.40 -17.33
CA LYS A 438 47.85 6.29 -18.12
C LYS A 438 48.96 5.35 -18.54
N GLN A 439 48.90 4.12 -18.05
CA GLN A 439 49.82 3.05 -18.44
C GLN A 439 49.10 2.02 -19.32
N THR A 440 49.69 1.63 -20.44
CA THR A 440 49.09 0.61 -21.32
C THR A 440 49.01 -0.73 -20.60
N ALA A 441 47.86 -1.41 -20.67
CA ALA A 441 47.71 -2.71 -20.04
C ALA A 441 48.43 -3.82 -20.82
N GLN A 442 49.03 -4.76 -20.10
CA GLN A 442 49.63 -5.97 -20.69
C GLN A 442 48.61 -7.09 -20.95
N LYS A 443 47.42 -7.00 -20.34
CA LYS A 443 46.31 -7.96 -20.44
C LYS A 443 45.00 -7.20 -20.63
N PRO A 444 43.98 -7.77 -21.29
CA PRO A 444 42.64 -7.16 -21.37
C PRO A 444 42.11 -6.76 -19.99
N GLN A 445 41.62 -5.52 -19.84
CA GLN A 445 41.16 -4.95 -18.58
C GLN A 445 39.65 -4.70 -18.55
N GLN A 446 39.00 -4.52 -19.70
CA GLN A 446 37.60 -4.10 -19.74
C GLN A 446 36.66 -4.96 -18.87
N GLU A 447 36.81 -6.29 -18.88
CA GLU A 447 35.93 -7.15 -18.09
C GLU A 447 36.16 -7.03 -16.57
N ASN A 448 37.41 -6.86 -16.15
CA ASN A 448 37.71 -6.56 -14.75
C ASN A 448 37.14 -5.19 -14.37
N ILE A 449 37.26 -4.17 -15.24
CA ILE A 449 36.68 -2.84 -15.01
C ILE A 449 35.16 -2.94 -14.81
N ARG A 450 34.45 -3.64 -15.71
CA ARG A 450 33.01 -3.88 -15.58
C ARG A 450 32.66 -4.60 -14.28
N THR A 451 33.44 -5.64 -13.93
CA THR A 451 33.23 -6.40 -12.70
C THR A 451 33.45 -5.57 -11.44
N GLN A 452 34.44 -4.68 -11.38
CA GLN A 452 34.66 -3.85 -10.20
C GLN A 452 33.62 -2.74 -10.07
N LEU A 453 33.29 -2.06 -11.16
CA LEU A 453 32.34 -0.93 -11.17
C LEU A 453 30.88 -1.38 -10.99
N SER A 454 30.53 -2.62 -11.35
CA SER A 454 29.17 -3.15 -11.17
C SER A 454 28.79 -3.48 -9.72
N LYS A 455 29.77 -3.72 -8.84
CA LYS A 455 29.52 -4.06 -7.44
C LYS A 455 28.95 -2.85 -6.72
N THR A 456 27.69 -2.76 -6.35
CA THR A 456 27.16 -1.57 -5.62
C THR A 456 27.07 -1.77 -4.11
N GLY A 457 27.22 -3.00 -3.61
CA GLY A 457 27.19 -3.29 -2.18
C GLY A 457 25.85 -2.90 -1.54
N THR A 458 25.89 -2.12 -0.46
CA THR A 458 24.71 -1.70 0.30
C THR A 458 24.07 -0.42 -0.24
N THR A 459 24.61 0.21 -1.29
CA THR A 459 24.01 1.43 -1.85
C THR A 459 22.66 1.12 -2.50
N LEU A 460 21.86 2.15 -2.73
CA LEU A 460 20.53 2.03 -3.32
C LEU A 460 20.54 1.70 -4.82
N PHE A 461 21.71 1.68 -5.45
CA PHE A 461 21.82 1.54 -6.90
C PHE A 461 22.07 0.09 -7.35
N SER A 462 21.59 -0.23 -8.54
CA SER A 462 21.91 -1.45 -9.28
C SER A 462 22.44 -1.04 -10.66
N VAL A 463 23.74 -1.27 -10.90
CA VAL A 463 24.36 -0.92 -12.19
C VAL A 463 23.87 -1.88 -13.27
N LYS A 464 23.20 -1.35 -14.29
CA LYS A 464 22.65 -2.11 -15.42
C LYS A 464 23.60 -2.19 -16.60
N SER A 465 24.36 -1.14 -16.87
CA SER A 465 25.33 -1.12 -17.95
C SER A 465 26.56 -0.29 -17.60
N ILE A 466 27.69 -0.65 -18.23
CA ILE A 466 28.97 0.03 -18.08
C ILE A 466 29.57 0.20 -19.49
N ASP A 467 29.53 1.43 -20.01
CA ASP A 467 30.14 1.80 -21.28
C ASP A 467 31.56 2.34 -21.03
N ILE A 468 32.55 1.76 -21.74
CA ILE A 468 33.97 2.05 -21.60
C ILE A 468 34.47 2.64 -22.92
N ARG A 469 34.86 3.92 -22.92
CA ARG A 469 35.38 4.63 -24.10
C ARG A 469 36.82 5.07 -23.89
N PHE A 470 37.72 4.16 -24.22
CA PHE A 470 39.16 4.39 -24.23
C PHE A 470 39.70 4.22 -25.66
N SER A 471 40.73 5.00 -26.02
CA SER A 471 41.45 4.85 -27.30
C SER A 471 42.31 3.58 -27.35
N LYS A 472 42.68 3.01 -26.20
CA LYS A 472 43.45 1.77 -26.06
C LYS A 472 43.15 1.11 -24.72
N GLU A 473 43.71 -0.08 -24.49
CA GLU A 473 43.62 -0.73 -23.19
C GLU A 473 44.55 -0.11 -22.15
N TRP A 474 43.96 0.38 -21.06
CA TRP A 474 44.66 1.07 -19.98
C TRP A 474 44.65 0.23 -18.70
N PHE A 475 45.79 0.17 -18.02
CA PHE A 475 45.89 -0.47 -16.72
C PHE A 475 45.31 0.45 -15.65
N ILE A 476 44.25 -0.01 -14.99
CA ILE A 476 43.65 0.67 -13.85
C ILE A 476 43.61 -0.34 -12.69
N PRO A 477 44.33 -0.08 -11.58
CA PRO A 477 44.25 -0.91 -10.38
C PRO A 477 42.81 -1.12 -9.90
N SER A 478 42.45 -2.36 -9.57
CA SER A 478 41.11 -2.69 -9.04
C SER A 478 40.79 -1.94 -7.73
N SER A 479 41.80 -1.58 -6.94
CA SER A 479 41.64 -0.74 -5.74
C SER A 479 41.09 0.64 -6.09
N LEU A 480 41.65 1.31 -7.10
CA LEU A 480 41.20 2.62 -7.58
C LEU A 480 39.78 2.55 -8.14
N LEU A 481 39.45 1.52 -8.91
CA LEU A 481 38.06 1.31 -9.38
C LEU A 481 37.08 1.14 -8.21
N GLY A 482 37.51 0.47 -7.15
CA GLY A 482 36.72 0.30 -5.92
C GLY A 482 36.50 1.60 -5.16
N GLU A 483 37.48 2.53 -5.20
CA GLU A 483 37.41 3.88 -4.63
C GLU A 483 36.54 4.81 -5.47
N TRP A 484 36.71 4.85 -6.79
CA TRP A 484 35.94 5.75 -7.68
C TRP A 484 34.44 5.46 -7.70
N ARG A 485 34.07 4.23 -7.36
CA ARG A 485 32.70 3.78 -7.24
C ARG A 485 32.01 4.30 -5.97
N LYS A 486 32.76 4.42 -4.86
CA LYS A 486 32.20 4.92 -3.58
C LYS A 486 31.94 6.41 -3.71
#